data_AF-A0A817NFG8-F1
#
_entry.id   AF-A0A817NFG8-F1
#
_cell.length_a   1.000
_cell.length_b   1.000
_cell.length_c   1.000
_cell.angle_alpha   90.00
_cell.angle_beta   90.00
_cell.angle_gamma   90.00
#
_symmetry.space_group_name_H-M   'P 1'
#
loop_
_entity.id
_entity.type
_entity.pdbx_description
1 polymer ?
#
loop_
_entity_poly.entity_id
_entity_poly.type
_entity_poly.pdbx_seq_one_letter_code
_entity_poly.pdbx_strand_id
1 'polypeptide(L)'
;MEREQKEEEGESSKRAINIEVRLVSWNISYEKLANVDEKGVILVWIEHDNRWSLELINDRNHPVIDMSWSHDGLMTVICYEDGFILTDPVTGQRYWSTL
;
A
#
# COMPACT_ATOMS: atom_id res chain seq x y z
N MET A 1 26.64 16.61 -22.50
CA MET A 1 26.91 17.06 -21.12
C MET A 1 25.66 17.64 -20.45
N GLU A 2 25.15 18.85 -20.75
CA GLU A 2 23.91 19.36 -20.09
C GLU A 2 22.60 18.73 -20.60
N ARG A 3 22.58 18.17 -21.82
CA ARG A 3 21.38 17.53 -22.38
C ARG A 3 21.11 16.12 -21.82
N GLU A 4 22.15 15.43 -21.39
CA GLU A 4 22.06 14.07 -20.82
C GLU A 4 21.57 14.10 -19.36
N GLN A 5 21.93 15.14 -18.58
CA GLN A 5 21.45 15.28 -17.19
C GLN A 5 19.95 15.58 -17.08
N LYS A 6 19.34 16.22 -18.08
CA LYS A 6 17.88 16.47 -18.10
C LYS A 6 17.04 15.24 -18.44
N GLU A 7 17.63 14.23 -19.08
CA GLU A 7 16.93 12.98 -19.39
C GLU A 7 16.89 12.04 -18.18
N GLU A 8 17.94 12.01 -17.34
CA GLU A 8 17.95 11.23 -16.09
C GLU A 8 16.95 11.74 -15.04
N GLU A 9 16.78 13.07 -14.91
CA GLU A 9 15.74 13.64 -14.02
C GLU A 9 14.31 13.35 -14.53
N GLY A 10 14.13 13.18 -15.85
CA GLY A 10 12.85 12.85 -16.48
C GLY A 10 12.50 11.36 -16.47
N GLU A 11 13.48 10.47 -16.28
CA GLU A 11 13.28 9.01 -16.22
C GLU A 11 12.86 8.53 -14.83
N SER A 12 13.25 9.24 -13.76
CA SER A 12 12.80 8.92 -12.40
C SER A 12 11.27 9.05 -12.24
N SER A 13 10.62 9.84 -13.11
CA SER A 13 9.17 10.03 -13.14
C SER A 13 8.41 9.01 -14.02
N LYS A 14 9.10 8.02 -14.64
CA LYS A 14 8.54 7.10 -15.65
C LYS A 14 8.63 5.61 -15.30
N ARG A 15 8.38 5.27 -14.03
CA ARG A 15 7.70 3.99 -13.73
C ARG A 15 6.41 4.29 -12.97
N ALA A 16 5.50 5.00 -13.63
CA ALA A 16 4.09 4.82 -13.32
C ALA A 16 3.80 3.34 -13.59
N ILE A 17 3.79 2.54 -12.53
CA ILE A 17 3.34 1.16 -12.58
C ILE A 17 1.88 1.30 -13.04
N ASN A 18 1.55 0.83 -14.24
CA ASN A 18 0.19 0.89 -14.76
C ASN A 18 -0.64 -0.18 -14.05
N ILE A 19 -1.00 0.11 -12.80
CA ILE A 19 -1.82 -0.70 -11.92
C ILE A 19 -3.17 -0.01 -11.81
N GLU A 20 -4.22 -0.73 -12.17
CA GLU A 20 -5.58 -0.27 -11.95
C GLU A 20 -5.86 -0.27 -10.45
N VAL A 21 -5.88 0.92 -9.86
CA VAL A 21 -6.11 1.11 -8.42
C VAL A 21 -7.59 0.94 -8.13
N ARG A 22 -7.90 0.03 -7.22
CA ARG A 22 -9.27 -0.28 -6.77
C ARG A 22 -9.63 0.35 -5.44
N LEU A 23 -8.69 0.34 -4.50
CA LEU A 23 -8.89 0.86 -3.15
C LEU A 23 -7.70 1.72 -2.74
N VAL A 24 -7.96 2.73 -1.92
CA VAL A 24 -6.95 3.53 -1.24
C VAL A 24 -7.36 3.74 0.20
N SER A 25 -6.40 3.72 1.11
CA SER A 25 -6.66 3.91 2.55
C SER A 25 -5.50 4.61 3.23
N TRP A 26 -5.81 5.71 3.94
CA TRP A 26 -4.83 6.54 4.62
C TRP A 26 -4.69 6.15 6.08
N ASN A 27 -3.45 5.98 6.54
CA ASN A 27 -3.10 5.99 7.95
C ASN A 27 -2.59 7.38 8.31
N ILE A 28 -3.51 8.24 8.77
CA ILE A 28 -3.18 9.64 9.08
C ILE A 28 -2.18 9.73 10.25
N SER A 29 -2.28 8.85 11.25
CA SER A 29 -1.41 8.86 12.43
C SER A 29 0.07 8.61 12.11
N TYR A 30 0.35 7.90 11.02
CA TYR A 30 1.70 7.47 10.62
C TYR A 30 2.08 7.92 9.22
N GLU A 31 1.29 8.80 8.60
CA GLU A 31 1.53 9.35 7.26
C GLU A 31 1.79 8.26 6.19
N LYS A 32 1.03 7.16 6.28
CA LYS A 32 1.09 6.07 5.30
C LYS A 32 -0.10 6.09 4.36
N LEU A 33 0.15 5.74 3.11
CA LEU A 33 -0.87 5.51 2.10
C LEU A 33 -0.80 4.05 1.68
N ALA A 34 -1.92 3.32 1.80
CA ALA A 34 -2.06 2.04 1.14
C ALA A 34 -2.89 2.19 -0.14
N ASN A 35 -2.46 1.55 -1.22
CA ASN A 35 -3.31 1.32 -2.39
C ASN A 35 -3.39 -0.18 -2.68
N VAL A 36 -4.53 -0.60 -3.23
CA VAL A 36 -4.78 -1.97 -3.69
C VAL A 36 -5.06 -1.94 -5.19
N ASP A 37 -4.43 -2.83 -5.95
CA ASP A 37 -4.74 -3.02 -7.37
C ASP A 37 -5.88 -4.04 -7.62
N GLU A 38 -6.25 -4.24 -8.89
CA GLU A 38 -7.29 -5.19 -9.31
C GLU A 38 -7.00 -6.66 -8.89
N LYS A 39 -5.73 -7.03 -8.73
CA LYS A 39 -5.32 -8.39 -8.34
C LYS A 39 -5.33 -8.60 -6.82
N GLY A 40 -5.54 -7.54 -6.05
CA GLY A 40 -5.45 -7.56 -4.59
C GLY A 40 -4.04 -7.32 -4.05
N VAL A 41 -3.09 -6.86 -4.89
CA VAL A 41 -1.76 -6.47 -4.41
C VAL A 41 -1.87 -5.17 -3.65
N ILE A 42 -1.41 -5.19 -2.40
CA ILE A 42 -1.37 -4.02 -1.52
C ILE A 42 0.03 -3.43 -1.56
N LEU A 43 0.12 -2.14 -1.87
CA LEU A 43 1.33 -1.35 -1.76
C LEU A 43 1.15 -0.34 -0.63
N VAL A 44 2.10 -0.28 0.30
CA VAL A 44 2.12 0.72 1.37
C VAL A 44 3.27 1.68 1.11
N TRP A 45 2.93 2.95 1.04
CA TRP A 45 3.83 4.06 0.83
C TRP A 45 3.98 4.82 2.14
N ILE A 46 5.21 5.27 2.40
CA ILE A 46 5.55 6.14 3.53
C ILE A 46 6.18 7.42 3.00
N GLU A 47 5.80 8.53 3.61
CA GLU A 47 6.46 9.82 3.42
C GLU A 47 7.64 9.93 4.39
N HIS A 48 8.80 10.31 3.88
CA HIS A 48 9.91 10.77 4.70
C HIS A 48 10.58 11.97 4.01
N ASP A 49 10.72 13.09 4.72
CA ASP A 49 11.33 14.33 4.23
C ASP A 49 10.75 14.82 2.89
N ASN A 50 9.42 14.89 2.77
CA ASN A 50 8.72 15.28 1.53
C ASN A 50 8.99 14.35 0.33
N ARG A 51 9.37 13.10 0.60
CA ARG A 51 9.58 12.08 -0.42
C ARG A 51 8.79 10.82 -0.09
N TRP A 52 8.01 10.38 -1.07
CA TRP A 52 7.28 9.12 -0.97
C TRP A 52 8.17 7.95 -1.38
N SER A 53 8.12 6.88 -0.61
CA SER A 53 8.81 5.63 -0.88
C SER A 53 7.92 4.43 -0.59
N LEU A 54 8.15 3.33 -1.31
CA LEU A 54 7.44 2.08 -1.08
C LEU A 54 8.06 1.39 0.15
N GLU A 55 7.24 1.16 1.16
CA GLU A 55 7.62 0.49 2.41
C GLU A 55 7.32 -1.00 2.36
N LEU A 56 6.14 -1.37 1.85
CA LEU A 56 5.65 -2.74 1.89
C LEU A 56 4.87 -3.12 0.63
N ILE A 57 5.05 -4.37 0.20
CA ILE A 57 4.25 -5.04 -0.81
C ILE A 57 3.64 -6.29 -0.17
N ASN A 58 2.33 -6.43 -0.24
CA ASN A 58 1.64 -7.65 0.16
C ASN A 58 0.82 -8.19 -1.01
N ASP A 59 1.19 -9.39 -1.43
CA ASP A 59 0.51 -10.15 -2.48
C ASP A 59 0.08 -11.51 -1.92
N ARG A 60 -1.22 -11.68 -1.73
CA ARG A 60 -1.83 -12.93 -1.25
C ARG A 60 -2.40 -13.76 -2.39
N ASN A 61 -2.29 -13.33 -3.65
CA ASN A 61 -2.96 -13.93 -4.80
C ASN A 61 -4.50 -14.05 -4.66
N HIS A 62 -5.11 -13.20 -3.83
CA HIS A 62 -6.55 -13.12 -3.64
C HIS A 62 -6.99 -11.66 -3.65
N PRO A 63 -8.08 -11.30 -4.35
CA PRO A 63 -8.57 -9.93 -4.38
C PRO A 63 -8.92 -9.41 -2.99
N VAL A 64 -8.52 -8.17 -2.71
CA VAL A 64 -8.95 -7.43 -1.53
C VAL A 64 -10.27 -6.74 -1.85
N ILE A 65 -11.29 -6.98 -1.03
CA ILE A 65 -12.61 -6.38 -1.19
C ILE A 65 -12.78 -5.11 -0.35
N ASP A 66 -12.07 -5.00 0.77
CA ASP A 66 -12.06 -3.80 1.62
C ASP A 66 -10.82 -3.74 2.52
N MET A 67 -10.46 -2.52 2.97
CA MET A 67 -9.41 -2.30 3.95
C MET A 67 -9.61 -1.01 4.76
N SER A 68 -9.23 -1.03 6.03
CA SER A 68 -9.22 0.17 6.86
C SER A 68 -8.12 0.14 7.91
N TRP A 69 -7.60 1.32 8.23
CA TRP A 69 -6.78 1.53 9.42
C TRP A 69 -7.69 1.78 10.63
N SER A 70 -7.23 1.42 11.83
CA SER A 70 -7.84 1.88 13.08
C SER A 70 -7.66 3.40 13.24
N HIS A 71 -8.49 4.01 14.08
CA HIS A 71 -8.44 5.45 14.34
C HIS A 71 -7.06 5.93 14.82
N ASP A 72 -6.38 5.13 15.63
CA ASP A 72 -5.04 5.40 16.13
C ASP A 72 -3.92 4.99 15.14
N GLY A 73 -4.26 4.35 14.02
CA GLY A 73 -3.32 3.88 13.02
C GLY A 73 -2.49 2.67 13.44
N LEU A 74 -2.76 2.07 14.60
CA LEU A 74 -2.00 0.95 15.15
C LEU A 74 -2.41 -0.42 14.61
N MET A 75 -3.55 -0.49 13.93
CA MET A 75 -4.10 -1.71 13.34
C MET A 75 -4.51 -1.43 11.90
N THR A 76 -4.39 -2.45 11.05
CA THR A 76 -5.10 -2.49 9.77
C THR A 76 -5.98 -3.72 9.71
N VAL A 77 -7.14 -3.60 9.09
CA VAL A 77 -8.00 -4.72 8.71
C VAL A 77 -8.03 -4.82 7.19
N ILE A 78 -7.91 -6.04 6.68
CA ILE A 78 -7.97 -6.36 5.25
C ILE A 78 -8.95 -7.52 5.07
N CYS A 79 -9.95 -7.30 4.23
CA CYS A 79 -10.97 -8.29 3.89
C CYS A 79 -10.69 -8.80 2.47
N TYR A 80 -10.60 -10.11 2.30
CA TYR A 80 -10.37 -10.76 1.02
C TYR A 80 -11.65 -11.42 0.49
N GLU A 81 -11.73 -11.57 -0.83
CA GLU A 81 -12.86 -12.19 -1.52
C GLU A 81 -13.07 -13.66 -1.12
N ASP A 82 -12.01 -14.37 -0.72
CA ASP A 82 -12.06 -15.77 -0.25
C ASP A 82 -12.55 -15.93 1.19
N GLY A 83 -13.07 -14.85 1.80
CA GLY A 83 -13.57 -14.84 3.17
C GLY A 83 -12.47 -14.76 4.24
N PHE A 84 -11.19 -14.66 3.85
CA PHE A 84 -10.10 -14.42 4.78
C PHE A 84 -10.14 -12.97 5.26
N ILE A 85 -10.03 -12.78 6.58
CA ILE A 85 -9.93 -11.46 7.20
C ILE A 85 -8.63 -11.41 7.98
N LEU A 86 -7.77 -10.45 7.65
CA LEU A 86 -6.50 -10.19 8.34
C LEU A 86 -6.65 -8.92 9.17
N THR A 87 -6.27 -8.98 10.45
CA THR A 87 -6.01 -7.81 11.27
C THR A 87 -4.53 -7.77 11.61
N ASP A 88 -3.81 -6.76 11.13
CA ASP A 88 -2.35 -6.62 11.32
C ASP A 88 -2.05 -5.43 12.25
N PRO A 89 -1.68 -5.67 13.52
CA PRO A 89 -1.17 -4.65 14.42
C PRO A 89 0.27 -4.25 14.09
N VAL A 90 0.63 -3.01 14.41
CA VAL A 90 2.03 -2.52 14.40
C VAL A 90 2.94 -3.35 15.32
N THR A 91 2.40 -4.04 16.34
CA THR A 91 3.17 -4.94 17.21
C THR A 91 3.68 -6.20 16.49
N GLY A 92 3.18 -6.49 15.29
CA GLY A 92 3.53 -7.67 14.50
C GLY A 92 2.76 -8.94 14.87
N GLN A 93 1.92 -8.92 15.91
CA GLN A 93 1.06 -10.05 16.26
C GLN A 93 -0.21 -10.08 15.41
N ARG A 94 -0.11 -10.62 14.19
CA ARG A 94 -1.23 -10.74 13.26
C ARG A 94 -2.34 -11.65 13.79
N TYR A 95 -3.58 -11.23 13.57
CA TYR A 95 -4.78 -12.03 13.82
C TYR A 95 -5.47 -12.31 12.48
N TRP A 96 -6.03 -13.51 12.32
CA TRP A 96 -6.81 -13.84 11.14
C TRP A 96 -8.01 -14.71 11.48
N SER A 97 -9.01 -14.65 10.61
CA SER A 97 -10.17 -15.52 10.63
C SER A 97 -10.63 -15.79 9.19
N THR A 98 -11.38 -16.86 9.01
CA THR A 98 -12.06 -17.19 7.76
C THR A 98 -13.54 -17.40 8.08
N LEU A 99 -14.42 -16.76 7.32
CA LEU A 99 -15.87 -16.94 7.43
C LEU A 99 -16.33 -18.27 6.83
#